data_AF-A0A2V3HNS8-F1
#
_entry.id   AF-A0A2V3HNS8-F1
#
_cell.length_a   1.000
_cell.length_b   1.000
_cell.length_c   1.000
_cell.angle_alpha   90.00
_cell.angle_beta   90.00
_cell.angle_gamma   90.00
#
_symmetry.space_group_name_H-M   'P 1'
#
loop_
_entity.id
_entity.type
_entity.pdbx_description
1 polymer ?
#
loop_
_entity_poly.entity_id
_entity_poly.type
_entity_poly.pdbx_seq_one_letter_code
_entity_poly.pdbx_strand_id
1 'polypeptide(L)'
;MRTNVTSNTDLLASLDQQAEREEEARSDKLKQYVEGLQGLPETALSVGFLVPLILGIGAMAPFLMGDLQGVPGVSIPPADTMLNVFRGGMVLSLAVMGMMVWSARNKDPGV
;
A
#
# COMPACT_ATOMS: atom_id res chain seq x y z
N MET A 1 35.99 44.68 20.91
CA MET A 1 34.65 44.16 21.29
C MET A 1 33.60 44.46 20.20
N ARG A 2 33.83 44.09 18.93
CA ARG A 2 32.88 44.29 17.81
C ARG A 2 32.50 43.01 17.06
N THR A 3 33.23 41.92 17.30
CA THR A 3 33.06 40.61 16.67
C THR A 3 31.86 39.82 17.19
N ASN A 4 31.44 40.06 18.45
CA ASN A 4 30.39 39.28 19.11
C ASN A 4 28.98 39.62 18.61
N VAL A 5 28.75 40.86 18.17
CA VAL A 5 27.44 41.31 17.68
C VAL A 5 27.18 40.81 16.26
N THR A 6 28.19 40.88 15.39
CA THR A 6 28.10 40.34 14.01
C THR A 6 27.96 38.82 14.01
N SER A 7 28.69 38.10 14.87
CA SER A 7 28.59 36.63 14.97
C SER A 7 27.23 36.15 15.45
N ASN A 8 26.58 36.85 16.38
CA ASN A 8 25.24 36.48 16.86
C ASN A 8 24.16 36.78 15.82
N THR A 9 24.29 37.86 15.05
CA THR A 9 23.38 38.16 13.92
C THR A 9 23.53 37.12 12.80
N ASP A 10 24.75 36.65 12.52
CA ASP A 10 25.02 35.64 11.50
C ASP A 10 24.50 34.25 11.92
N LEU A 11 24.62 33.91 13.21
CA LEU A 11 24.02 32.70 13.79
C LEU A 11 22.48 32.74 13.71
N LEU A 12 21.86 33.86 14.06
CA LEU A 12 20.41 34.05 13.93
C LEU A 12 19.94 33.90 12.48
N ALA A 13 20.64 34.53 11.53
CA ALA A 13 20.34 34.40 10.11
C ALA A 13 20.49 32.95 9.62
N SER A 14 21.50 32.22 10.10
CA SER A 14 21.70 30.80 9.77
C SER A 14 20.63 29.89 10.38
N LEU A 15 20.10 30.22 11.56
CA LEU A 15 19.04 29.47 12.22
C LEU A 15 17.69 29.71 11.55
N ASP A 16 17.38 30.95 11.17
CA ASP A 16 16.19 31.27 10.37
C ASP A 16 16.23 30.52 9.04
N GLN A 17 17.38 30.55 8.36
CA GLN A 17 17.53 29.88 7.07
C GLN A 17 17.50 28.35 7.17
N GLN A 18 17.91 27.78 8.32
CA GLN A 18 17.75 26.35 8.60
C GLN A 18 16.31 25.99 8.95
N ALA A 19 15.65 26.82 9.77
CA ALA A 19 14.25 26.63 10.16
C ALA A 19 13.34 26.71 8.93
N GLU A 20 13.55 27.68 8.04
CA GLU A 20 12.78 27.84 6.79
C GLU A 20 12.95 26.61 5.88
N ARG A 21 14.17 26.07 5.77
CA ARG A 21 14.44 24.83 5.00
C ARG A 21 13.83 23.59 5.64
N GLU A 22 13.86 23.49 6.98
CA GLU A 22 13.22 22.39 7.69
C GLU A 22 11.70 22.45 7.57
N GLU A 23 11.12 23.65 7.60
CA GLU A 23 9.69 23.88 7.43
C GLU A 23 9.23 23.57 6.01
N GLU A 24 10.01 23.96 5.00
CA GLU A 24 9.79 23.61 3.60
C GLU A 24 9.90 22.08 3.37
N ALA A 25 10.94 21.44 3.92
CA ALA A 25 11.11 19.99 3.87
C ALA A 25 9.99 19.23 4.61
N ARG A 26 9.44 19.81 5.69
CA ARG A 26 8.30 19.25 6.43
C ARG A 26 7.00 19.41 5.64
N SER A 27 6.80 20.57 5.03
CA SER A 27 5.65 20.87 4.15
C SER A 27 5.59 19.90 2.98
N ASP A 28 6.72 19.65 2.30
CA ASP A 28 6.80 18.71 1.18
C ASP A 28 6.49 17.26 1.60
N LYS A 29 7.02 16.81 2.74
CA LYS A 29 6.70 15.47 3.30
C LYS A 29 5.22 15.33 3.64
N LEU A 30 4.62 16.37 4.23
CA LEU A 30 3.18 16.40 4.53
C LEU A 30 2.34 16.34 3.26
N LYS A 31 2.72 17.07 2.21
CA LYS A 31 2.02 17.05 0.92
C LYS A 31 2.06 15.67 0.28
N GLN A 32 3.24 15.03 0.22
CA GLN A 32 3.38 13.66 -0.30
C GLN A 32 2.58 12.64 0.53
N TYR A 33 2.54 12.80 1.85
CA TYR A 33 1.74 11.94 2.73
C TYR A 33 0.24 12.08 2.47
N VAL A 34 -0.25 13.31 2.33
CA VAL A 34 -1.67 13.59 2.04
C VAL A 34 -2.06 13.05 0.67
N GLU A 35 -1.24 13.24 -0.36
CA GLU A 35 -1.49 12.67 -1.70
C GLU A 35 -1.52 11.13 -1.65
N GLY A 36 -0.59 10.51 -0.91
CA GLY A 36 -0.56 9.06 -0.73
C GLY A 36 -1.76 8.52 0.06
N LEU A 37 -2.22 9.24 1.09
CA LEU A 37 -3.41 8.91 1.86
C LEU A 37 -4.69 9.02 1.05
N GLN A 38 -4.81 10.03 0.18
CA GLN A 38 -6.00 10.23 -0.63
C GLN A 38 -6.22 9.11 -1.65
N GLY A 39 -5.14 8.54 -2.21
CA GLY A 39 -5.22 7.39 -3.11
C GLY A 39 -5.38 6.04 -2.41
N LEU A 40 -5.22 5.98 -1.09
CA LEU A 40 -5.22 4.72 -0.34
C LEU A 40 -6.60 4.06 -0.22
N PRO A 41 -7.71 4.79 0.04
CA PRO A 41 -9.05 4.23 0.04
C PRO A 41 -9.44 3.63 -1.32
N GLU A 42 -9.11 4.30 -2.43
CA GLU A 42 -9.44 3.85 -3.78
C GLU A 42 -8.68 2.57 -4.15
N THR A 43 -7.39 2.53 -3.84
CA THR A 43 -6.55 1.34 -4.07
C THR A 43 -6.96 0.17 -3.17
N ALA A 44 -7.28 0.41 -1.90
CA ALA A 44 -7.80 -0.62 -1.00
C ALA A 44 -9.16 -1.17 -1.46
N LEU A 45 -10.08 -0.29 -1.89
CA LEU A 45 -11.40 -0.68 -2.38
C LEU A 45 -11.31 -1.50 -3.67
N SER A 46 -10.48 -1.07 -4.62
CA SER A 46 -10.27 -1.79 -5.88
C SER A 46 -9.64 -3.17 -5.66
N VAL A 47 -8.64 -3.29 -4.77
CA VAL A 47 -8.07 -4.59 -4.39
C VAL A 47 -9.11 -5.47 -3.68
N GLY A 48 -9.88 -4.89 -2.77
CA GLY A 48 -10.95 -5.58 -2.03
C GLY A 48 -12.07 -6.10 -2.92
N PHE A 49 -12.30 -5.49 -4.09
CA PHE A 49 -13.31 -5.94 -5.06
C PHE A 49 -12.74 -6.87 -6.15
N LEU A 50 -11.60 -6.52 -6.73
CA LEU A 50 -11.03 -7.25 -7.87
C LEU A 50 -10.43 -8.60 -7.45
N VAL A 51 -9.77 -8.68 -6.30
CA VAL A 51 -9.11 -9.93 -5.88
C VAL A 51 -10.11 -11.05 -5.62
N PRO A 52 -11.22 -10.85 -4.87
CA PRO A 52 -12.24 -11.89 -4.72
C PRO A 52 -12.86 -12.31 -6.05
N LEU A 53 -13.02 -11.37 -7.00
CA LEU A 53 -13.61 -11.64 -8.30
C LEU A 53 -12.72 -12.55 -9.15
N ILE A 54 -11.43 -12.22 -9.27
CA ILE A 54 -10.46 -13.02 -10.04
C ILE A 54 -10.28 -14.40 -9.40
N LEU A 55 -10.13 -14.44 -8.07
CA LEU A 55 -10.01 -15.71 -7.35
C LEU A 55 -11.28 -16.54 -7.46
N GLY A 56 -12.46 -15.91 -7.45
CA GLY A 56 -13.75 -16.59 -7.60
C GLY A 56 -13.90 -17.24 -8.98
N ILE A 57 -13.50 -16.54 -10.04
CA ILE A 57 -13.46 -17.12 -11.39
C ILE A 57 -12.52 -18.33 -11.44
N GLY A 58 -11.32 -18.20 -10.86
CA GLY A 58 -10.37 -19.32 -10.76
C GLY A 58 -10.93 -20.51 -9.96
N ALA A 59 -11.64 -20.25 -8.87
CA ALA A 59 -12.26 -21.28 -8.05
C ALA A 59 -13.41 -22.03 -8.77
N MET A 60 -14.06 -21.36 -9.73
CA MET A 60 -15.10 -21.94 -10.57
C MET A 60 -14.55 -22.78 -11.73
N ALA A 61 -13.24 -22.72 -12.02
CA ALA A 61 -12.60 -23.47 -13.11
C ALA A 61 -12.98 -24.97 -13.16
N PRO A 62 -12.97 -25.75 -12.06
CA PRO A 62 -13.36 -27.16 -12.10
C PRO A 62 -14.84 -27.38 -12.45
N PHE A 63 -15.72 -26.44 -12.12
CA PHE A 63 -17.14 -26.50 -12.52
C PHE A 63 -17.33 -26.17 -13.99
N LEU A 64 -16.58 -25.19 -14.50
CA LEU A 64 -16.63 -24.79 -15.91
C LEU A 64 -16.00 -25.83 -16.84
N MET A 65 -14.96 -26.54 -16.36
CA MET A 65 -14.26 -27.57 -17.11
C MET A 65 -14.78 -28.99 -16.84
N GLY A 66 -15.76 -29.17 -15.94
CA GLY A 66 -16.19 -30.49 -15.46
C GLY A 66 -16.60 -31.47 -16.57
N ASP A 67 -17.13 -30.97 -17.69
CA ASP A 67 -17.53 -31.79 -18.84
C ASP A 67 -16.32 -32.35 -19.64
N LEU A 68 -15.11 -31.85 -19.38
CA LEU A 68 -13.86 -32.34 -19.95
C LEU A 68 -13.20 -33.43 -19.08
N GLN A 69 -13.84 -33.80 -17.96
CA GLN A 69 -13.32 -34.81 -17.05
C GLN A 69 -13.38 -36.19 -17.71
N GLY A 70 -12.22 -36.70 -18.15
CA GLY A 70 -12.10 -37.97 -18.88
C GLY A 70 -11.48 -37.84 -20.28
N VAL A 71 -11.24 -36.63 -20.76
CA VAL A 71 -10.47 -36.41 -22.01
C VAL A 71 -8.99 -36.74 -21.79
N PRO A 72 -8.37 -37.59 -22.62
CA PRO A 72 -6.95 -37.92 -22.51
C PRO A 72 -6.07 -36.65 -22.56
N GLY A 73 -5.25 -36.44 -21.53
CA GLY A 73 -4.37 -35.27 -21.43
C GLY A 73 -4.96 -34.05 -20.71
N VAL A 74 -6.22 -34.11 -20.24
CA VAL A 74 -6.85 -33.03 -19.46
C VAL A 74 -6.90 -33.43 -17.98
N SER A 75 -6.10 -32.77 -17.14
CA SER A 75 -6.16 -32.91 -15.68
C SER A 75 -6.87 -31.71 -15.06
N ILE A 76 -8.09 -31.91 -14.55
CA ILE A 76 -8.84 -30.87 -13.85
C ILE A 76 -8.52 -30.97 -12.36
N PRO A 77 -7.99 -29.90 -11.73
CA PRO A 77 -7.72 -29.91 -10.30
C PRO A 77 -9.02 -30.08 -9.49
N PRO A 78 -9.00 -30.84 -8.39
CA PRO A 78 -10.19 -31.07 -7.56
C PRO A 78 -10.79 -29.77 -7.01
N ALA A 79 -12.12 -29.72 -6.91
CA ALA A 79 -12.86 -28.56 -6.39
C ALA A 79 -12.38 -28.14 -4.99
N ASP A 80 -12.06 -29.10 -4.11
CA ASP A 80 -11.55 -28.81 -2.76
C ASP A 80 -10.19 -28.11 -2.78
N THR A 81 -9.34 -28.45 -3.74
CA THR A 81 -8.02 -27.80 -3.88
C THR A 81 -8.20 -26.35 -4.32
N MET A 82 -9.08 -26.12 -5.30
CA MET A 82 -9.41 -24.78 -5.79
C MET A 82 -10.10 -23.92 -4.72
N LEU A 83 -10.98 -24.52 -3.91
CA LEU A 83 -11.63 -23.82 -2.80
C LEU A 83 -10.64 -23.45 -1.69
N ASN A 84 -9.66 -24.30 -1.41
CA ASN A 84 -8.58 -23.99 -0.47
C ASN A 84 -7.67 -22.88 -1.00
N VAL A 85 -7.35 -22.88 -2.30
CA VAL A 85 -6.60 -21.78 -2.95
C VAL A 85 -7.39 -20.48 -2.88
N PHE A 86 -8.71 -20.52 -3.13
CA PHE A 86 -9.58 -19.36 -2.98
C PHE A 86 -9.56 -18.80 -1.56
N ARG A 87 -9.77 -19.66 -0.54
CA ARG A 87 -9.73 -19.26 0.87
C ARG A 87 -8.37 -18.71 1.27
N GLY A 88 -7.28 -19.37 0.84
CA GLY A 88 -5.91 -18.90 1.08
C GLY A 88 -5.64 -17.55 0.42
N GLY A 89 -6.07 -17.37 -0.82
CA GLY A 89 -5.95 -16.12 -1.56
C GLY A 89 -6.76 -14.98 -0.93
N MET A 90 -7.95 -15.28 -0.38
CA MET A 90 -8.76 -14.30 0.36
C MET A 90 -8.08 -13.86 1.67
N VAL A 91 -7.48 -14.78 2.42
CA VAL A 91 -6.71 -14.40 3.63
C VAL A 91 -5.48 -13.58 3.25
N LEU A 92 -4.80 -13.94 2.16
CA LEU A 92 -3.63 -13.21 1.67
C LEU A 92 -4.02 -11.80 1.18
N SER A 93 -5.16 -11.64 0.51
CA SER A 93 -5.64 -10.33 0.06
C SER A 93 -5.95 -9.40 1.24
N LEU A 94 -6.57 -9.93 2.30
CA LEU A 94 -6.76 -9.22 3.56
C LEU A 94 -5.42 -8.84 4.21
N ALA A 95 -4.44 -9.73 4.19
CA ALA A 95 -3.10 -9.45 4.71
C ALA A 95 -2.40 -8.33 3.92
N VAL A 96 -2.53 -8.30 2.59
CA VAL A 96 -1.98 -7.24 1.73
C VAL A 96 -2.65 -5.90 2.03
N MET A 97 -3.98 -5.86 2.14
CA MET A 97 -4.70 -4.64 2.53
C MET A 97 -4.31 -4.17 3.93
N GLY A 98 -4.17 -5.10 4.88
CA GLY A 98 -3.66 -4.80 6.22
C GLY A 98 -2.25 -4.21 6.20
N MET A 99 -1.36 -4.75 5.37
CA MET A 99 -0.01 -4.21 5.17
C MET A 99 -0.01 -2.84 4.50
N MET A 100 -0.91 -2.57 3.54
CA MET A 100 -1.06 -1.24 2.93
C MET A 100 -1.45 -0.19 3.98
N VAL A 101 -2.44 -0.49 4.82
CA VAL A 101 -2.88 0.39 5.91
C VAL A 101 -1.77 0.57 6.95
N TRP A 102 -1.06 -0.50 7.31
CA TRP A 102 0.06 -0.42 8.24
C TRP A 102 1.22 0.42 7.70
N SER A 103 1.59 0.23 6.43
CA SER A 103 2.61 1.02 5.74
C SER A 103 2.24 2.50 5.66
N ALA A 104 0.97 2.81 5.40
CA ALA A 104 0.47 4.18 5.41
C ALA A 104 0.59 4.83 6.79
N ARG A 105 0.22 4.10 7.84
CA ARG A 105 0.38 4.58 9.22
C ARG A 105 1.85 4.81 9.59
N ASN A 106 2.78 3.97 9.13
CA ASN A 106 4.21 4.15 9.38
C ASN A 106 4.82 5.30 8.58
N LYS A 107 4.18 5.73 7.49
CA LYS A 107 4.60 6.88 6.68
C LYS A 107 4.04 8.21 7.17
N ASP A 108 3.26 8.21 8.26
CA ASP A 108 2.77 9.43 8.88
C ASP A 108 3.96 10.32 9.28
N PRO A 109 4.15 11.48 8.61
CA PRO A 109 5.25 12.41 8.86
C PRO A 109 4.95 13.30 10.06
N GLY A 110 3.96 12.92 10.88
CA GLY A 110 3.76 13.47 12.21
C GLY A 110 5.10 13.67 12.92
N VAL A 111 5.15 14.75 13.70
CA VAL A 111 6.15 14.95 14.76
C VAL A 111 6.76 13.66 15.30
#